data_AF-A0A536CJD8-F1
#
_entry.id   AF-A0A536CJD8-F1
#
_cell.length_a   1.000
_cell.length_b   1.000
_cell.length_c   1.000
_cell.angle_alpha   90.00
_cell.angle_beta   90.00
_cell.angle_gamma   90.00
#
_symmetry.space_group_name_H-M   'P 1'
#
loop_
_entity.id
_entity.type
_entity.pdbx_description
1 polymer ?
#
loop_
_entity_poly.entity_id
_entity_poly.type
_entity_poly.pdbx_seq_one_letter_code
_entity_poly.pdbx_strand_id
1 'polypeptide(L)'
;MSRETPLTAVARPALRAGVLLVYIVGVEWARALVGTAPYAAIPALVLGGLALGVTAWGWSQSSLGLSSSRLGLRLLGGVAIAAVLLLPAAVRAGAAPMLPVSVAAAAVVVSVGEEIAFRGALFAALEQVGGAPLAAIGTTVAWTAAHALSHPPEFLGAVAAAGLLLGLWRAVCRDLVAPIVGHVIADLAL
;
A
#
# COMPACT_ATOMS: atom_id res chain seq x y z
N MET A 1 29.35 4.89 -25.31
CA MET A 1 27.90 4.65 -25.13
C MET A 1 27.61 3.18 -25.45
N SER A 2 27.65 2.30 -24.44
CA SER A 2 27.32 0.89 -24.62
C SER A 2 25.81 0.75 -24.82
N ARG A 3 25.38 0.21 -25.97
CA ARG A 3 23.98 -0.16 -26.21
C ARG A 3 23.63 -1.29 -25.25
N GLU A 4 22.81 -1.00 -24.24
CA GLU A 4 22.22 -2.06 -23.41
C GLU A 4 21.39 -2.98 -24.33
N THR A 5 21.65 -4.28 -24.29
CA THR A 5 20.89 -5.28 -25.02
C THR A 5 19.46 -5.36 -24.47
N PRO A 6 18.43 -5.58 -25.31
CA PRO A 6 17.02 -5.57 -24.87
C PRO A 6 16.70 -6.49 -23.68
N LEU A 7 17.45 -7.60 -23.52
CA LEU A 7 17.30 -8.53 -22.39
C LEU A 7 17.69 -7.91 -21.03
N THR A 8 18.66 -7.00 -20.99
CA THR A 8 19.10 -6.35 -19.74
C THR A 8 18.13 -5.24 -19.30
N ALA A 9 17.40 -4.65 -20.23
CA ALA A 9 16.45 -3.57 -19.97
C ALA A 9 15.22 -4.01 -19.17
N VAL A 10 14.72 -5.24 -19.37
CA VAL A 10 13.58 -5.81 -18.63
C VAL A 10 14.02 -6.62 -17.42
N ALA A 11 15.18 -7.29 -17.49
CA ALA A 11 15.68 -8.14 -16.39
C ALA A 11 15.92 -7.36 -15.09
N ARG A 12 16.43 -6.12 -15.17
CA ARG A 12 16.67 -5.28 -13.98
C ARG A 12 15.36 -4.83 -13.30
N PRO A 13 14.36 -4.25 -14.01
CA PRO A 13 13.05 -3.97 -13.44
C PRO A 13 12.35 -5.20 -12.87
N ALA A 14 12.41 -6.34 -13.56
CA ALA A 14 11.80 -7.59 -13.10
C ALA A 14 12.45 -8.09 -11.80
N LEU A 15 13.79 -8.07 -11.73
CA LEU A 15 14.51 -8.42 -10.51
C LEU A 15 14.16 -7.45 -9.37
N ARG A 16 14.13 -6.14 -9.63
CA ARG A 16 13.75 -5.14 -8.62
C ARG A 16 12.32 -5.36 -8.13
N ALA A 17 11.37 -5.62 -9.02
CA ALA A 17 9.99 -5.93 -8.67
C ALA A 17 9.90 -7.21 -7.82
N GLY A 18 10.64 -8.26 -8.18
CA GLY A 18 10.70 -9.51 -7.41
C GLY A 18 11.29 -9.31 -6.01
N VAL A 19 12.39 -8.58 -5.88
CA VAL A 19 13.00 -8.26 -4.57
C VAL A 19 12.04 -7.44 -3.70
N LEU A 20 11.41 -6.39 -4.28
CA LEU A 20 10.42 -5.58 -3.57
C LEU A 20 9.23 -6.43 -3.13
N LEU A 21 8.70 -7.28 -4.01
CA LEU A 21 7.58 -8.17 -3.69
C LEU A 21 7.89 -9.06 -2.49
N VAL A 22 9.02 -9.77 -2.53
CA VAL A 22 9.43 -10.67 -1.45
C VAL A 22 9.66 -9.89 -0.15
N TYR A 23 10.32 -8.74 -0.23
CA TYR A 23 10.57 -7.88 0.93
C TYR A 23 9.27 -7.39 1.56
N ILE A 24 8.37 -6.82 0.76
CA ILE A 24 7.12 -6.21 1.24
C ILE A 24 6.22 -7.26 1.89
N VAL A 25 5.96 -8.38 1.21
CA VAL A 25 5.14 -9.47 1.76
C VAL A 25 5.80 -10.06 3.01
N GLY A 26 7.13 -10.23 3.01
CA GLY A 26 7.87 -10.71 4.18
C GLY A 26 7.77 -9.78 5.39
N VAL A 27 7.90 -8.47 5.19
CA VAL A 27 7.74 -7.46 6.24
C VAL A 27 6.32 -7.49 6.80
N GLU A 28 5.32 -7.59 5.94
CA GLU A 28 3.91 -7.64 6.34
C GLU A 28 3.57 -8.89 7.15
N TRP A 29 4.05 -10.06 6.70
CA TRP A 29 3.90 -11.29 7.46
C TRP A 29 4.65 -11.25 8.79
N ALA A 30 5.87 -10.71 8.82
CA ALA A 30 6.63 -10.55 10.05
C ALA A 30 5.90 -9.60 11.02
N ARG A 31 5.38 -8.48 10.53
CA ARG A 31 4.56 -7.52 11.28
C ARG A 31 3.33 -8.19 11.88
N ALA A 32 2.58 -8.95 11.09
CA ALA A 32 1.39 -9.67 11.54
C ALA A 32 1.72 -10.68 12.65
N LEU A 33 2.78 -11.48 12.46
CA LEU A 33 3.22 -12.48 13.45
C LEU A 33 3.71 -11.83 14.74
N VAL A 34 4.57 -10.82 14.66
CA VAL A 34 5.07 -10.08 15.83
C VAL A 34 3.93 -9.39 16.58
N GLY A 35 2.94 -8.86 15.85
CA GLY A 35 1.77 -8.19 16.43
C GLY A 35 0.90 -9.08 17.34
N THR A 36 1.05 -10.41 17.27
CA THR A 36 0.36 -11.35 18.17
C THR A 36 0.97 -11.43 19.56
N ALA A 37 2.20 -10.96 19.74
CA ALA A 37 2.88 -10.99 21.03
C ALA A 37 2.33 -9.91 21.99
N PRO A 38 2.30 -10.17 23.32
CA PRO A 38 1.88 -9.18 24.31
C PRO A 38 2.65 -7.87 24.17
N TYR A 39 1.92 -6.74 24.16
CA TYR A 39 2.45 -5.37 24.06
C TYR A 39 3.21 -5.02 22.77
N ALA A 40 3.23 -5.91 21.77
CA ALA A 40 3.99 -5.71 20.54
C ALA A 40 3.21 -5.02 19.41
N ALA A 41 1.89 -4.85 19.54
CA ALA A 41 1.03 -4.31 18.48
C ALA A 41 1.50 -2.94 17.96
N ILE A 42 1.70 -1.95 18.84
CA ILE A 42 2.15 -0.60 18.44
C ILE A 42 3.58 -0.64 17.85
N PRO A 43 4.59 -1.25 18.50
CA PRO A 43 5.91 -1.40 17.90
C PRO A 43 5.90 -2.10 16.54
N ALA A 44 5.10 -3.15 16.38
CA ALA A 44 4.99 -3.88 15.12
C ALA A 44 4.45 -2.99 14.00
N LEU A 45 3.39 -2.22 14.26
CA LEU A 45 2.83 -1.26 13.29
C LEU A 45 3.85 -0.19 12.91
N VAL A 46 4.50 0.44 13.89
CA VAL A 46 5.48 1.51 13.64
C VAL A 46 6.70 0.98 12.89
N LEU A 47 7.33 -0.09 13.36
CA LEU A 47 8.53 -0.65 12.74
C LEU A 47 8.23 -1.26 11.37
N GLY A 48 7.07 -1.92 11.22
CA GLY A 48 6.60 -2.43 9.93
C GLY A 48 6.37 -1.33 8.92
N GLY A 49 5.64 -0.27 9.28
CA GLY A 49 5.42 0.89 8.41
C GLY A 49 6.72 1.59 8.00
N LEU A 50 7.66 1.76 8.93
CA LEU A 50 8.98 2.32 8.63
C LEU A 50 9.79 1.42 7.69
N ALA A 51 9.78 0.10 7.91
CA ALA A 51 10.44 -0.87 7.04
C ALA A 51 9.85 -0.82 5.61
N LEU A 52 8.53 -0.79 5.48
CA LEU A 52 7.87 -0.61 4.19
C LEU A 52 8.25 0.73 3.54
N GLY A 53 8.37 1.81 4.31
CA GLY A 53 8.81 3.11 3.83
C GLY A 53 10.21 3.11 3.20
N VAL A 54 11.12 2.22 3.62
CA VAL A 54 12.46 2.06 3.02
C VAL A 54 12.39 1.67 1.54
N THR A 55 11.30 1.06 1.07
CA THR A 55 11.14 0.70 -0.34
C THR A 55 11.11 1.91 -1.28
N ALA A 56 10.81 3.11 -0.77
CA ALA A 56 10.93 4.36 -1.52
C ALA A 56 12.38 4.73 -1.86
N TRP A 57 13.37 4.11 -1.22
CA TRP A 57 14.77 4.47 -1.42
C TRP A 57 15.19 4.28 -2.88
N GLY A 58 15.85 5.30 -3.44
CA GLY A 58 16.29 5.32 -4.83
C GLY A 58 15.15 5.48 -5.85
N TRP A 59 13.96 5.91 -5.43
CA TRP A 59 12.89 6.39 -6.32
C TRP A 59 12.78 7.91 -6.28
N SER A 60 12.45 8.51 -7.42
CA SER A 60 12.04 9.92 -7.45
C SER A 60 10.59 10.07 -6.97
N GLN A 61 10.25 11.24 -6.42
CA GLN A 61 8.88 11.53 -5.97
C GLN A 61 7.86 11.36 -7.11
N SER A 62 8.19 11.82 -8.33
CA SER A 62 7.31 11.70 -9.49
C SER A 62 7.11 10.25 -9.93
N SER A 63 8.14 9.41 -9.84
CA SER A 63 8.02 7.96 -10.13
C SER A 63 7.09 7.26 -9.14
N LEU A 64 7.12 7.65 -7.86
CA LEU A 64 6.18 7.13 -6.85
C LEU A 64 4.75 7.64 -7.08
N GLY A 65 4.57 8.76 -7.78
CA GLY A 65 3.29 9.43 -7.95
C GLY A 65 3.02 10.48 -6.86
N LEU A 66 4.06 10.90 -6.14
CA LEU A 66 4.02 11.99 -5.17
C LEU A 66 4.26 13.31 -5.91
N SER A 67 3.26 14.19 -5.89
CA SER A 67 3.35 15.53 -6.45
C SER A 67 2.46 16.47 -5.65
N SER A 68 2.92 17.71 -5.45
CA SER A 68 2.12 18.79 -4.87
C SER A 68 1.19 19.45 -5.90
N SER A 69 1.33 19.12 -7.19
CA SER A 69 0.45 19.64 -8.23
C SER A 69 -1.00 19.19 -8.01
N ARG A 70 -1.92 20.16 -8.01
CA ARG A 70 -3.36 19.93 -7.78
C ARG A 70 -3.64 19.20 -6.46
N LEU A 71 -2.86 19.51 -5.40
CA LEU A 71 -2.97 18.86 -4.09
C LEU A 71 -4.41 18.78 -3.57
N GLY A 72 -5.20 19.86 -3.70
CA GLY A 72 -6.61 19.84 -3.28
C GLY A 72 -7.45 18.75 -3.95
N LEU A 73 -7.25 18.50 -5.25
CA LEU A 73 -7.95 17.43 -5.97
C LEU A 73 -7.47 16.04 -5.53
N ARG A 74 -6.17 15.89 -5.24
CA ARG A 74 -5.60 14.63 -4.72
C ARG A 74 -6.14 14.32 -3.32
N LEU A 75 -6.21 15.32 -2.45
CA LEU A 75 -6.82 15.17 -1.12
C LEU A 75 -8.30 14.80 -1.22
N LEU A 76 -9.07 15.47 -2.09
CA LEU A 76 -10.47 15.13 -2.36
C LEU A 76 -10.61 13.69 -2.90
N GLY A 77 -9.72 13.28 -3.80
CA GLY A 77 -9.65 11.91 -4.28
C GLY A 77 -9.41 10.90 -3.15
N GLY A 78 -8.53 11.22 -2.20
CA GLY A 78 -8.30 10.39 -1.01
C GLY A 78 -9.55 10.27 -0.13
N VAL A 79 -10.28 11.36 0.08
CA VAL A 79 -11.56 11.33 0.81
C VAL A 79 -12.60 10.46 0.07
N ALA A 80 -12.66 10.55 -1.26
CA ALA A 80 -13.55 9.72 -2.06
C ALA A 80 -13.19 8.23 -1.97
N ILE A 81 -11.89 7.89 -2.02
CA ILE A 81 -11.42 6.52 -1.78
C ILE A 81 -11.82 6.05 -0.38
N ALA A 82 -11.57 6.85 0.66
CA ALA A 82 -11.93 6.51 2.04
C ALA A 82 -13.42 6.18 2.18
N ALA A 83 -14.30 6.99 1.58
CA ALA A 83 -15.73 6.75 1.60
C ALA A 83 -16.11 5.38 1.03
N VAL A 84 -15.43 4.93 -0.03
CA VAL A 84 -15.62 3.59 -0.62
C VAL A 84 -15.06 2.50 0.29
N LEU A 85 -13.85 2.70 0.83
CA LEU A 85 -13.19 1.73 1.73
C LEU A 85 -13.96 1.52 3.03
N LEU A 86 -14.73 2.52 3.48
CA LEU A 86 -15.55 2.46 4.69
C LEU A 86 -16.93 1.84 4.50
N LEU A 87 -17.36 1.54 3.27
CA LEU A 87 -18.68 0.90 3.01
C LEU A 87 -18.87 -0.42 3.78
N PRO A 88 -17.89 -1.35 3.85
CA PRO A 88 -18.03 -2.56 4.66
C PRO A 88 -18.18 -2.27 6.16
N ALA A 89 -17.58 -1.18 6.65
CA ALA A 89 -17.73 -0.76 8.04
C ALA A 89 -19.14 -0.20 8.30
N ALA A 90 -19.64 0.65 7.40
CA ALA A 90 -20.93 1.31 7.53
C ALA A 90 -22.12 0.33 7.59
N VAL A 91 -22.00 -0.85 6.97
CA VAL A 91 -23.04 -1.89 6.99
C VAL A 91 -22.97 -2.80 8.22
N ARG A 92 -21.84 -2.83 8.94
CA ARG A 92 -21.71 -3.54 10.22
C ARG A 92 -22.24 -2.61 11.31
N ALA A 93 -23.52 -2.74 11.64
CA ALA A 93 -24.21 -1.92 12.64
C ALA A 93 -23.49 -1.95 14.01
N GLY A 94 -22.61 -0.99 14.24
CA GLY A 94 -21.85 -0.78 15.46
C GLY A 94 -21.19 0.58 15.41
N ALA A 95 -21.13 1.28 16.54
CA ALA A 95 -20.33 2.50 16.62
C ALA A 95 -18.87 2.12 16.33
N ALA A 96 -18.25 2.76 15.34
CA ALA A 96 -16.81 2.62 15.11
C ALA A 96 -16.10 3.04 16.40
N PRO A 97 -15.40 2.13 17.11
CA PRO A 97 -14.70 2.50 18.31
C PRO A 97 -13.60 3.50 17.94
N MET A 98 -13.54 4.63 18.64
CA MET A 98 -12.43 5.57 18.45
C MET A 98 -11.13 4.90 18.91
N LEU A 99 -10.15 4.79 18.02
CA LEU A 99 -8.84 4.27 18.37
C LEU A 99 -8.16 5.16 19.42
N PRO A 100 -7.49 4.59 20.44
CA PRO A 100 -6.61 5.36 21.30
C PRO A 100 -5.57 6.12 20.47
N VAL A 101 -5.23 7.36 20.86
CA VAL A 101 -4.34 8.25 20.08
C VAL A 101 -3.01 7.58 19.71
N SER A 102 -2.42 6.79 20.62
CA SER A 102 -1.18 6.06 20.37
C SER A 102 -1.32 4.97 19.29
N VAL A 103 -2.50 4.34 19.20
CA VAL A 103 -2.82 3.35 18.17
C VAL A 103 -3.09 4.06 16.84
N ALA A 104 -3.81 5.19 16.87
CA ALA A 104 -4.06 6.01 15.69
C ALA A 104 -2.77 6.49 15.01
N ALA A 105 -1.78 6.96 15.79
CA ALA A 105 -0.48 7.36 15.25
C ALA A 105 0.26 6.18 14.60
N ALA A 106 0.22 4.99 15.22
CA ALA A 106 0.83 3.78 14.68
C ALA A 106 0.12 3.31 13.40
N ALA A 107 -1.21 3.41 13.35
CA ALA A 107 -2.02 3.13 12.17
C ALA A 107 -1.59 4.02 11.00
N VAL A 108 -1.51 5.34 11.20
CA VAL A 108 -1.04 6.30 10.18
C VAL A 108 0.33 5.90 9.61
N VAL A 109 1.28 5.52 10.48
CA VAL A 109 2.62 5.13 10.05
C VAL A 109 2.58 3.88 9.16
N VAL A 110 1.82 2.85 9.55
CA VAL A 110 1.72 1.63 8.73
C VAL A 110 0.98 1.88 7.43
N SER A 111 -0.16 2.59 7.43
CA SER A 111 -0.94 2.84 6.22
C SER A 111 -0.13 3.64 5.18
N VAL A 112 0.66 4.62 5.64
CA VAL A 112 1.58 5.40 4.78
C VAL A 112 2.68 4.50 4.22
N GLY A 113 3.32 3.69 5.08
CA GLY A 113 4.38 2.76 4.68
C GLY A 113 3.89 1.75 3.65
N GLU A 114 2.72 1.16 3.87
CA GLU A 114 2.07 0.21 2.99
C GLU A 114 1.78 0.83 1.62
N GLU A 115 1.21 2.03 1.56
CA GLU A 115 0.93 2.67 0.26
C GLU A 115 2.22 3.07 -0.47
N ILE A 116 3.25 3.54 0.24
CA ILE A 116 4.58 3.76 -0.32
C ILE A 116 5.16 2.46 -0.92
N ALA A 117 5.03 1.35 -0.22
CA ALA A 117 5.55 0.06 -0.66
C ALA A 117 4.77 -0.51 -1.85
N PHE A 118 3.46 -0.68 -1.70
CA PHE A 118 2.61 -1.32 -2.72
C PHE A 118 2.34 -0.39 -3.90
N ARG A 119 1.80 0.82 -3.68
CA ARG A 119 1.35 1.72 -4.76
C ARG A 119 2.43 2.70 -5.21
N GLY A 120 3.48 2.88 -4.40
CA GLY A 120 4.68 3.60 -4.79
C GLY A 120 5.69 2.68 -5.49
N ALA A 121 6.54 2.02 -4.70
CA ALA A 121 7.74 1.34 -5.18
C ALA A 121 7.45 0.07 -6.00
N LEU A 122 6.62 -0.84 -5.50
CA LEU A 122 6.28 -2.09 -6.19
C LEU A 122 5.47 -1.82 -7.46
N PHE A 123 4.49 -0.92 -7.39
CA PHE A 123 3.73 -0.48 -8.56
C PHE A 123 4.67 0.06 -9.64
N ALA A 124 5.56 1.00 -9.30
CA ALA A 124 6.47 1.61 -10.27
C ALA A 124 7.44 0.58 -10.88
N ALA A 125 7.91 -0.40 -10.10
CA ALA A 125 8.74 -1.48 -10.61
C ALA A 125 7.97 -2.40 -11.58
N LEU A 126 6.75 -2.82 -11.24
CA LEU A 126 5.91 -3.65 -12.09
C LEU A 126 5.46 -2.92 -13.36
N GLU A 127 5.22 -1.61 -13.27
CA GLU A 127 4.86 -0.78 -14.42
C GLU A 127 6.01 -0.74 -15.44
N GLN A 128 7.27 -0.72 -15.00
CA GLN A 128 8.43 -0.81 -15.88
C GLN A 128 8.57 -2.18 -16.56
N VAL A 129 7.99 -3.24 -15.98
CA VAL A 129 8.05 -4.61 -16.53
C VAL A 129 6.96 -4.84 -17.57
N GLY A 130 5.71 -4.47 -17.25
CA GLY A 130 4.55 -4.83 -18.09
C GLY A 130 3.44 -3.79 -18.10
N GLY A 131 3.75 -2.54 -17.73
CA GLY A 131 2.80 -1.43 -17.78
C GLY A 131 1.79 -1.41 -16.63
N ALA A 132 0.89 -0.43 -16.70
CA ALA A 132 -0.05 -0.12 -15.63
C ALA A 132 -1.03 -1.27 -15.27
N PRO A 133 -1.55 -2.08 -16.21
CA PRO A 133 -2.40 -3.23 -15.86
C PRO A 133 -1.67 -4.27 -15.00
N LEU A 134 -0.42 -4.62 -15.37
CA LEU A 134 0.39 -5.55 -14.58
C LEU A 134 0.68 -4.98 -13.19
N ALA A 135 0.99 -3.68 -13.09
CA ALA A 135 1.23 -3.03 -11.81
C ALA A 135 -0.01 -3.03 -10.90
N ALA A 136 -1.19 -2.68 -11.44
CA ALA A 136 -2.43 -2.68 -10.67
C ALA A 136 -2.79 -4.09 -10.17
N ILE A 137 -2.76 -5.10 -11.05
CA ILE A 137 -3.08 -6.48 -10.68
C ILE A 137 -2.01 -7.05 -9.74
N GLY A 138 -0.73 -6.89 -10.07
CA GLY A 138 0.37 -7.45 -9.29
C GLY A 138 0.45 -6.88 -7.88
N THR A 139 0.26 -5.57 -7.71
CA THR A 139 0.18 -4.96 -6.37
C THR A 139 -1.06 -5.38 -5.62
N THR A 140 -2.19 -5.63 -6.29
CA THR A 140 -3.41 -6.17 -5.67
C THR A 140 -3.20 -7.60 -5.16
N VAL A 141 -2.56 -8.46 -5.94
CA VAL A 141 -2.24 -9.83 -5.53
C VAL A 141 -1.27 -9.82 -4.34
N ALA A 142 -0.19 -9.04 -4.44
CA ALA A 142 0.78 -8.88 -3.36
C ALA A 142 0.14 -8.35 -2.07
N TRP A 143 -0.72 -7.35 -2.20
CA TRP A 143 -1.50 -6.76 -1.10
C TRP A 143 -2.35 -7.80 -0.38
N THR A 144 -3.11 -8.57 -1.15
CA THR A 144 -3.99 -9.62 -0.63
C THR A 144 -3.20 -10.72 0.08
N ALA A 145 -2.06 -11.12 -0.50
CA ALA A 145 -1.18 -12.12 0.11
C ALA A 145 -0.53 -11.62 1.41
N ALA A 146 -0.09 -10.37 1.46
CA ALA A 146 0.48 -9.74 2.65
C ALA A 146 -0.49 -9.72 3.84
N HIS A 147 -1.77 -9.54 3.54
CA HIS A 147 -2.85 -9.46 4.52
C HIS A 147 -3.45 -10.82 4.93
N ALA A 148 -2.99 -11.93 4.34
CA ALA A 148 -3.52 -13.26 4.59
C ALA A 148 -3.35 -13.75 6.04
N LEU A 149 -2.37 -13.20 6.77
CA LEU A 149 -2.13 -13.53 8.19
C LEU A 149 -2.82 -12.56 9.16
N SER A 150 -3.21 -11.38 8.67
CA SER A 150 -3.78 -10.29 9.48
C SER A 150 -5.31 -10.29 9.47
N HIS A 151 -5.93 -10.98 8.51
CA HIS A 151 -7.38 -11.06 8.34
C HIS A 151 -7.86 -12.49 8.15
N PRO A 152 -9.11 -12.80 8.57
CA PRO A 152 -9.69 -14.10 8.31
C PRO A 152 -9.93 -14.30 6.79
N PRO A 153 -9.87 -15.53 6.26
CA PRO A 153 -9.92 -15.80 4.82
C PRO A 153 -11.14 -15.21 4.10
N GLU A 154 -12.30 -15.19 4.74
CA GLU A 154 -13.54 -14.62 4.21
C GLU A 154 -13.46 -13.10 3.96
N PHE A 155 -12.52 -12.41 4.61
CA PHE A 155 -12.31 -10.97 4.44
C PHE A 155 -11.35 -10.64 3.29
N LEU A 156 -10.61 -11.63 2.76
CA LEU A 156 -9.60 -11.41 1.71
C LEU A 156 -10.20 -10.91 0.40
N GLY A 157 -11.48 -11.19 0.13
CA GLY A 157 -12.18 -10.60 -1.01
C GLY A 157 -12.30 -9.07 -0.90
N ALA A 158 -12.63 -8.55 0.29
CA ALA A 158 -12.68 -7.11 0.54
C ALA A 158 -11.29 -6.47 0.49
N VAL A 159 -10.27 -7.16 1.04
CA VAL A 159 -8.86 -6.76 0.96
C VAL A 159 -8.40 -6.65 -0.50
N ALA A 160 -8.73 -7.64 -1.34
CA ALA A 160 -8.40 -7.62 -2.76
C ALA A 160 -9.13 -6.49 -3.50
N ALA A 161 -10.41 -6.25 -3.19
CA ALA A 161 -11.18 -5.15 -3.78
C ALA A 161 -10.61 -3.77 -3.42
N ALA A 162 -10.26 -3.55 -2.15
CA ALA A 162 -9.56 -2.36 -1.69
C ALA A 162 -8.22 -2.21 -2.42
N GLY A 163 -7.46 -3.30 -2.52
CA GLY A 163 -6.17 -3.30 -3.18
C GLY A 163 -6.25 -2.95 -4.67
N LEU A 164 -7.29 -3.44 -5.35
CA LEU A 164 -7.57 -3.14 -6.75
C LEU A 164 -8.00 -1.68 -6.94
N LEU A 165 -8.87 -1.15 -6.07
CA LEU A 165 -9.29 0.24 -6.11
C LEU A 165 -8.07 1.19 -6.04
N LEU A 166 -7.19 0.97 -5.07
CA LEU A 166 -5.99 1.77 -4.87
C LEU A 166 -5.01 1.63 -6.05
N GLY A 167 -4.83 0.40 -6.55
CA GLY A 167 -3.99 0.12 -7.72
C GLY A 167 -4.51 0.78 -9.01
N LEU A 168 -5.82 0.73 -9.25
CA LEU A 168 -6.47 1.37 -10.39
C LEU A 168 -6.39 2.90 -10.29
N TRP A 169 -6.59 3.46 -9.09
CA TRP A 169 -6.41 4.90 -8.88
C TRP A 169 -4.98 5.32 -9.22
N ARG A 170 -3.98 4.60 -8.69
CA ARG A 170 -2.57 4.88 -8.98
C ARG A 170 -2.26 4.79 -10.47
N ALA A 171 -2.85 3.83 -11.18
CA ALA A 171 -2.68 3.63 -12.62
C ALA A 171 -3.25 4.80 -13.44
N VAL A 172 -4.50 5.19 -13.16
CA VAL A 172 -5.25 6.18 -13.96
C VAL A 172 -4.85 7.61 -13.59
N CYS A 173 -4.78 7.91 -12.30
CA CYS A 173 -4.57 9.28 -11.81
C CYS A 173 -3.09 9.64 -11.65
N ARG A 174 -2.17 8.66 -11.76
CA ARG A 174 -0.73 8.86 -11.51
C ARG A 174 -0.46 9.52 -10.15
N ASP A 175 -1.24 9.09 -9.16
CA ASP A 175 -1.34 9.75 -7.86
C ASP A 175 -1.22 8.74 -6.73
N LEU A 176 -0.28 8.98 -5.82
CA LEU A 176 -0.08 8.22 -4.59
C LEU A 176 -0.64 8.95 -3.35
N VAL A 177 -0.89 10.26 -3.44
CA VAL A 177 -1.38 11.05 -2.31
C VAL A 177 -2.81 10.62 -1.95
N ALA A 178 -3.70 10.48 -2.93
CA ALA A 178 -5.06 10.01 -2.66
C ALA A 178 -5.09 8.59 -2.06
N PRO A 179 -4.37 7.57 -2.58
CA PRO A 179 -4.27 6.27 -1.91
C PRO A 179 -3.80 6.37 -0.45
N ILE A 180 -2.73 7.12 -0.17
CA ILE A 180 -2.24 7.34 1.21
C ILE A 180 -3.34 7.93 2.10
N VAL A 181 -3.96 9.03 1.68
CA VAL A 181 -4.99 9.71 2.47
C VAL A 181 -6.20 8.82 2.67
N GLY A 182 -6.66 8.14 1.61
CA GLY A 182 -7.81 7.25 1.66
C GLY A 182 -7.60 6.09 2.61
N HIS A 183 -6.42 5.48 2.57
CA HIS A 183 -6.06 4.37 3.43
C HIS A 183 -5.91 4.81 4.90
N VAL A 184 -5.22 5.92 5.16
CA VAL A 184 -5.09 6.48 6.52
C VAL A 184 -6.46 6.78 7.13
N ILE A 185 -7.38 7.40 6.38
CA ILE A 185 -8.73 7.69 6.89
C ILE A 185 -9.48 6.38 7.17
N ALA A 186 -9.36 5.39 6.30
CA ALA A 186 -10.01 4.09 6.48
C ALA A 186 -9.54 3.40 7.76
N ASP A 187 -8.23 3.35 8.01
CA ASP A 187 -7.64 2.70 9.18
C ASP A 187 -7.90 3.46 10.48
N LEU A 188 -8.05 4.79 10.42
CA LEU A 188 -8.41 5.61 11.59
C LEU A 188 -9.88 5.47 12.01
N ALA A 189 -10.73 4.98 11.10
CA ALA A 189 -12.17 4.87 11.30
C ALA A 189 -12.66 3.43 11.53
N LEU A 190 -11.74 2.46 11.61
CA LEU A 190 -11.98 1.03 11.86
C LEU A 190 -11.42 0.61 13.22
#